data_AF-A0A3P1Y5N9-F1
#
_entry.id   AF-A0A3P1Y5N9-F1
#
_cell.length_a   1.000
_cell.length_b   1.000
_cell.length_c   1.000
_cell.angle_alpha   90.00
_cell.angle_beta   90.00
_cell.angle_gamma   90.00
#
_symmetry.space_group_name_H-M   'P 1'
#
loop_
_entity.id
_entity.type
_entity.pdbx_description
1 polymer ?
#
loop_
_entity_poly.entity_id
_entity_poly.type
_entity_poly.pdbx_seq_one_letter_code
_entity_poly.pdbx_strand_id
1 'polypeptide(L)'
;MGTAHGVAEYLLGARTGLAGRAAGGLRLAPEPALGGFRALVGKGAAFGIEDKTERKVHCGVRLHAAQGSFEYGWIRRKQGLTPLQYLDKIGFLGRTTLIPHALYVPGYGDIQDGPSGDDVALLARTGTTVIHCPLVYARSGVALESFGRYRRAGVNMAMGTDTFPPDMLANIRIGSIMARRVDRSLEGNTYADFFEAATLGGALALGREDLGRIAVGARADMIVLDLDGLDVGTIDDPLRTIVNSGTSREVRHSIIDGRFVMRDRVIPGVDEAELRDRAQAYYEKMRMGYWERSDGSLPPERLFPGSFPEEGR
;
A
#
# COMPACT_ATOMS: atom_id res chain seq x y z
N MET A 1 -35.55 28.41 21.38
CA MET A 1 -35.18 27.05 20.95
C MET A 1 -34.10 27.19 19.89
N GLY A 2 -32.83 27.05 20.27
CA GLY A 2 -31.70 27.06 19.35
C GLY A 2 -30.92 25.78 19.58
N THR A 3 -30.99 24.85 18.64
CA THR A 3 -30.22 23.61 18.67
C THR A 3 -28.88 23.86 17.98
N ALA A 4 -27.82 23.88 18.77
CA ALA A 4 -26.45 23.80 18.29
C ALA A 4 -26.24 22.44 17.60
N HIS A 5 -25.93 22.45 16.31
CA HIS A 5 -25.44 21.27 15.59
C HIS A 5 -24.01 21.01 16.05
N GLY A 6 -23.83 20.00 16.90
CA GLY A 6 -22.52 19.49 17.27
C GLY A 6 -21.95 18.64 16.14
N VAL A 7 -20.87 19.12 15.52
CA VAL A 7 -20.06 18.34 14.57
C VAL A 7 -19.32 17.27 15.37
N ALA A 8 -19.55 16.00 15.08
CA ALA A 8 -18.81 14.90 15.70
C ALA A 8 -17.58 14.57 14.84
N GLU A 9 -16.44 15.21 15.14
CA GLU A 9 -15.16 14.90 14.49
C GLU A 9 -14.53 13.67 15.15
N TYR A 10 -14.26 12.62 14.37
CA TYR A 10 -13.58 11.42 14.86
C TYR A 10 -12.13 11.35 14.33
N LEU A 11 -11.17 11.29 15.25
CA LEU A 11 -9.78 10.96 14.97
C LEU A 11 -9.58 9.44 15.19
N LEU A 12 -9.27 8.69 14.13
CA LEU A 12 -8.89 7.28 14.27
C LEU A 12 -7.37 7.15 14.40
N GLY A 13 -6.93 6.56 15.50
CA GLY A 13 -5.54 6.14 15.73
C GLY A 13 -5.50 4.89 16.61
N ALA A 14 -4.47 4.06 16.44
CA ALA A 14 -4.25 2.90 17.31
C ALA A 14 -3.87 3.36 18.75
N ARG A 15 -4.47 2.73 19.78
CA ARG A 15 -4.37 2.99 21.25
C ARG A 15 -2.91 3.13 21.76
N THR A 16 -2.54 3.70 22.93
CA THR A 16 -2.82 4.91 23.77
C THR A 16 -1.63 5.01 24.76
N GLY A 17 -1.19 6.20 25.21
CA GLY A 17 -0.40 6.33 26.46
C GLY A 17 0.50 7.58 26.64
N LEU A 18 0.07 8.47 27.54
CA LEU A 18 0.83 9.44 28.39
C LEU A 18 1.47 10.73 27.82
N ALA A 19 1.08 11.84 28.46
CA ALA A 19 1.32 13.28 28.23
C ALA A 19 2.78 13.78 28.15
N GLY A 20 2.99 14.81 27.32
CA GLY A 20 4.22 15.62 27.27
C GLY A 20 4.12 16.76 26.25
N ARG A 21 4.41 18.00 26.68
CA ARG A 21 4.49 19.22 25.84
C ARG A 21 5.96 19.51 25.50
N ALA A 22 6.26 20.00 24.30
CA ALA A 22 6.87 21.33 24.06
C ALA A 22 7.27 21.59 22.59
N ALA A 23 7.41 22.88 22.30
CA ALA A 23 7.59 23.56 21.02
C ALA A 23 8.99 23.45 20.39
N GLY A 24 9.06 23.73 19.08
CA GLY A 24 10.30 24.10 18.39
C GLY A 24 10.16 24.07 16.87
N GLY A 25 10.17 25.23 16.20
CA GLY A 25 10.08 25.35 14.75
C GLY A 25 11.39 24.97 14.03
N LEU A 26 11.28 24.32 12.87
CA LEU A 26 12.42 23.95 12.03
C LEU A 26 12.29 24.56 10.63
N ARG A 27 13.35 25.24 10.16
CA ARG A 27 13.48 25.76 8.78
C ARG A 27 13.96 24.65 7.84
N LEU A 28 13.40 24.62 6.64
CA LEU A 28 13.79 23.72 5.55
C LEU A 28 15.14 24.17 4.93
N ALA A 29 16.05 23.22 4.72
CA ALA A 29 17.28 23.40 3.94
C ALA A 29 17.02 23.00 2.47
N PRO A 30 17.72 23.63 1.49
CA PRO A 30 17.47 23.40 0.06
C PRO A 30 18.02 22.06 -0.45
N GLU A 31 17.36 21.50 -1.46
CA GLU A 31 17.68 20.21 -2.09
C GLU A 31 19.05 20.22 -2.82
N PRO A 32 19.87 19.16 -2.69
CA PRO A 32 20.98 18.92 -3.59
C PRO A 32 20.56 18.12 -4.84
N ALA A 33 21.14 18.51 -5.98
CA ALA A 33 20.91 17.94 -7.30
C ALA A 33 21.28 16.45 -7.39
N LEU A 34 20.40 15.66 -8.04
CA LEU A 34 20.55 14.22 -8.25
C LEU A 34 21.61 13.89 -9.31
N GLY A 35 22.64 13.13 -8.95
CA GLY A 35 23.62 12.57 -9.89
C GLY A 35 24.31 11.30 -9.40
N GLY A 36 24.04 10.16 -10.08
CA GLY A 36 24.85 8.92 -10.12
C GLY A 36 24.97 8.10 -8.82
N PHE A 37 24.17 7.04 -8.68
CA PHE A 37 24.18 6.12 -7.54
C PHE A 37 24.68 4.72 -7.91
N ARG A 38 25.41 4.03 -7.01
CA ARG A 38 25.78 2.61 -7.13
C ARG A 38 25.14 1.81 -5.99
N ALA A 39 24.33 0.80 -6.34
CA ALA A 39 23.71 -0.07 -5.34
C ALA A 39 24.68 -1.18 -4.90
N LEU A 40 24.90 -1.30 -3.59
CA LEU A 40 25.64 -2.41 -3.01
C LEU A 40 24.66 -3.43 -2.41
N VAL A 41 24.72 -4.66 -2.89
CA VAL A 41 23.99 -5.80 -2.31
C VAL A 41 24.95 -6.55 -1.40
N GLY A 42 24.81 -6.36 -0.09
CA GLY A 42 25.58 -7.09 0.93
C GLY A 42 24.69 -8.03 1.73
N LYS A 43 25.24 -9.14 2.22
CA LYS A 43 24.54 -10.02 3.18
C LYS A 43 24.18 -9.21 4.44
N GLY A 44 22.90 -9.07 4.73
CA GLY A 44 22.41 -8.49 6.00
C GLY A 44 21.74 -7.12 5.91
N ALA A 45 20.79 -6.93 4.98
CA ALA A 45 19.77 -5.86 5.07
C ALA A 45 20.28 -4.41 5.10
N ALA A 46 21.44 -4.13 4.51
CA ALA A 46 21.85 -2.76 4.23
C ALA A 46 22.07 -2.62 2.74
N PHE A 47 21.01 -2.23 2.01
CA PHE A 47 21.22 -1.59 0.72
C PHE A 47 21.85 -0.24 1.00
N GLY A 48 23.18 -0.21 0.88
CA GLY A 48 23.92 1.03 0.82
C GLY A 48 23.83 1.54 -0.61
N ILE A 49 23.29 2.74 -0.78
CA ILE A 49 23.65 3.54 -1.94
C ILE A 49 24.92 4.29 -1.56
N GLU A 50 26.01 4.01 -2.26
CA GLU A 50 27.21 4.84 -2.20
C GLU A 50 27.00 6.01 -3.15
N ASP A 51 26.85 7.21 -2.57
CA ASP A 51 27.03 8.46 -3.29
C ASP A 51 28.54 8.70 -3.49
N LYS A 52 28.92 9.62 -4.38
CA LYS A 52 30.31 10.03 -4.70
C LYS A 52 31.15 10.47 -3.49
N THR A 53 30.54 10.60 -2.32
CA THR A 53 31.15 11.00 -1.05
C THR A 53 31.49 9.83 -0.11
N GLU A 54 31.33 8.58 -0.55
CA GLU A 54 31.55 7.33 0.24
C GLU A 54 30.67 7.21 1.49
N ARG A 55 29.66 8.07 1.64
CA ARG A 55 28.65 7.95 2.70
C ARG A 55 27.72 6.79 2.39
N LYS A 56 27.69 5.80 3.28
CA LYS A 56 26.67 4.75 3.26
C LYS A 56 25.34 5.35 3.69
N VAL A 57 24.42 5.52 2.75
CA VAL A 57 23.02 5.84 3.05
C VAL A 57 22.28 4.53 3.29
N HIS A 58 21.75 4.35 4.50
CA HIS A 58 20.83 3.25 4.79
C HIS A 58 19.45 3.61 4.23
N CYS A 59 19.07 2.97 3.12
CA CYS A 59 17.73 3.12 2.54
C CYS A 59 16.98 1.79 2.52
N GLY A 60 15.67 1.84 2.78
CA GLY A 60 14.78 0.72 2.50
C GLY A 60 14.73 0.42 1.01
N VAL A 61 14.58 -0.86 0.64
CA VAL A 61 14.46 -1.28 -0.76
C VAL A 61 13.15 -2.01 -0.96
N ARG A 62 12.42 -1.58 -1.99
CA ARG A 62 11.17 -2.18 -2.42
C ARG A 62 11.37 -2.94 -3.73
N LEU A 63 11.05 -4.22 -3.75
CA LEU A 63 11.12 -5.06 -4.94
C LEU A 63 9.85 -5.89 -5.06
N HIS A 64 9.15 -5.73 -6.18
CA HIS A 64 8.09 -6.64 -6.60
C HIS A 64 8.65 -8.06 -6.73
N ALA A 65 8.14 -9.01 -5.94
CA ALA A 65 8.59 -10.39 -5.96
C ALA A 65 7.49 -11.35 -5.50
N ALA A 66 7.57 -12.60 -5.97
CA ALA A 66 6.51 -13.59 -5.79
C ALA A 66 5.14 -13.03 -6.21
N GLN A 67 5.13 -12.21 -7.25
CA GLN A 67 3.99 -11.42 -7.66
C GLN A 67 3.09 -12.17 -8.65
N GLY A 68 3.69 -12.97 -9.52
CA GLY A 68 3.01 -13.62 -10.63
C GLY A 68 3.49 -15.05 -10.87
N SER A 69 2.61 -15.89 -11.42
CA SER A 69 2.93 -17.28 -11.78
C SER A 69 4.08 -17.38 -12.79
N PHE A 70 4.19 -16.43 -13.72
CA PHE A 70 5.30 -16.37 -14.68
C PHE A 70 6.65 -16.20 -13.99
N GLU A 71 6.78 -15.22 -13.10
CA GLU A 71 7.98 -14.96 -12.31
C GLU A 71 8.34 -16.20 -11.47
N TYR A 72 7.37 -16.71 -10.73
CA TYR A 72 7.54 -17.88 -9.87
C TYR A 72 8.06 -19.09 -10.67
N GLY A 73 7.41 -19.41 -11.79
CA GLY A 73 7.81 -20.51 -12.66
C GLY A 73 9.18 -20.30 -13.31
N TRP A 74 9.51 -19.07 -13.70
CA TRP A 74 10.81 -18.75 -14.31
C TRP A 74 11.95 -18.90 -13.31
N ILE A 75 11.83 -18.31 -12.10
CA ILE A 75 12.85 -18.41 -11.05
C ILE A 75 13.02 -19.86 -10.63
N ARG A 76 11.91 -20.59 -10.42
CA ARG A 76 11.95 -22.02 -10.11
C ARG A 76 12.75 -22.82 -11.14
N ARG A 77 12.46 -22.66 -12.44
CA ARG A 77 13.19 -23.38 -13.50
C ARG A 77 14.67 -23.05 -13.55
N LYS A 78 15.06 -21.82 -13.22
CA LYS A 78 16.46 -21.35 -13.31
C LYS A 78 17.27 -21.62 -12.05
N GLN A 79 16.65 -21.55 -10.89
CA GLN A 79 17.33 -21.56 -9.59
C GLN A 79 17.01 -22.77 -8.72
N GLY A 80 15.96 -23.53 -9.04
CA GLY A 80 15.45 -24.62 -8.20
C GLY A 80 14.81 -24.15 -6.89
N LEU A 81 14.52 -22.86 -6.76
CA LEU A 81 14.02 -22.20 -5.55
C LEU A 81 12.77 -21.37 -5.87
N THR A 82 11.96 -21.04 -4.86
CA THR A 82 10.94 -19.99 -5.00
C THR A 82 11.61 -18.61 -5.19
N PRO A 83 10.88 -17.59 -5.69
CA PRO A 83 11.40 -16.22 -5.71
C PRO A 83 11.93 -15.75 -4.35
N LEU A 84 11.19 -16.00 -3.26
CA LEU A 84 11.58 -15.56 -1.92
C LEU A 84 12.78 -16.33 -1.38
N GLN A 85 12.85 -17.64 -1.59
CA GLN A 85 14.02 -18.45 -1.23
C GLN A 85 15.27 -18.02 -2.00
N TYR A 86 15.11 -17.66 -3.28
CA TYR A 86 16.22 -17.13 -4.08
C TYR A 86 16.70 -15.78 -3.54
N LEU A 87 15.78 -14.86 -3.20
CA LEU A 87 16.10 -13.58 -2.58
C LEU A 87 16.80 -13.76 -1.22
N ASP A 88 16.40 -14.74 -0.41
CA ASP A 88 17.09 -15.08 0.83
C ASP A 88 18.52 -15.58 0.56
N LYS A 89 18.69 -16.50 -0.39
CA LYS A 89 19.98 -17.09 -0.77
C LYS A 89 21.02 -16.02 -1.15
N ILE A 90 20.59 -14.96 -1.84
CA ILE A 90 21.49 -13.86 -2.24
C ILE A 90 21.61 -12.77 -1.17
N GLY A 91 20.95 -12.91 -0.02
CA GLY A 91 20.99 -11.97 1.10
C GLY A 91 20.16 -10.71 0.90
N PHE A 92 19.17 -10.74 0.01
CA PHE A 92 18.30 -9.60 -0.32
C PHE A 92 17.21 -9.36 0.74
N LEU A 93 16.69 -10.43 1.35
CA LEU A 93 15.63 -10.33 2.36
C LEU A 93 16.17 -9.79 3.70
N GLY A 94 15.34 -9.05 4.43
CA GLY A 94 15.75 -8.36 5.63
C GLY A 94 14.78 -7.29 6.13
N ARG A 95 15.10 -6.68 7.27
CA ARG A 95 14.27 -5.65 7.93
C ARG A 95 14.05 -4.37 7.11
N THR A 96 14.93 -4.09 6.16
CA THR A 96 14.84 -2.92 5.26
C THR A 96 14.24 -3.29 3.91
N THR A 97 13.79 -4.53 3.74
CA THR A 97 13.27 -5.04 2.47
C THR A 97 11.74 -5.06 2.52
N LEU A 98 11.14 -4.47 1.49
CA LEU A 98 9.70 -4.40 1.30
C LEU A 98 9.34 -5.16 0.03
N ILE A 99 8.53 -6.19 0.15
CA ILE A 99 8.06 -7.01 -0.97
C ILE A 99 6.58 -6.71 -1.22
N PRO A 100 6.22 -5.93 -2.25
CA PRO A 100 4.85 -5.86 -2.71
C PRO A 100 4.32 -7.23 -3.12
N HIS A 101 3.07 -7.46 -2.73
CA HIS A 101 2.24 -8.61 -3.06
C HIS A 101 2.63 -9.89 -2.33
N ALA A 102 3.80 -10.46 -2.60
CA ALA A 102 4.24 -11.75 -2.08
C ALA A 102 3.15 -12.84 -2.17
N LEU A 103 2.45 -12.89 -3.32
CA LEU A 103 1.27 -13.71 -3.55
C LEU A 103 1.65 -15.19 -3.72
N TYR A 104 2.54 -15.47 -4.66
CA TYR A 104 2.89 -16.83 -5.08
C TYR A 104 3.95 -17.43 -4.17
N VAL A 105 3.50 -18.19 -3.17
CA VAL A 105 4.33 -18.92 -2.20
C VAL A 105 3.98 -20.42 -2.21
N PRO A 106 4.82 -21.31 -1.67
CA PRO A 106 4.47 -22.72 -1.53
C PRO A 106 3.11 -22.92 -0.84
N GLY A 107 2.24 -23.69 -1.49
CA GLY A 107 0.86 -23.91 -1.06
C GLY A 107 -0.17 -22.96 -1.68
N TYR A 108 0.23 -22.04 -2.56
CA TYR A 108 -0.71 -21.22 -3.34
C TYR A 108 -1.48 -22.10 -4.33
N GLY A 109 -2.81 -21.89 -4.46
CA GLY A 109 -3.72 -22.81 -5.15
C GLY A 109 -3.40 -23.06 -6.62
N ASP A 110 -2.82 -22.07 -7.31
CA ASP A 110 -2.40 -22.17 -8.71
C ASP A 110 -0.99 -22.78 -8.90
N ILE A 111 -0.33 -23.19 -7.82
CA ILE A 111 1.02 -23.77 -7.85
C ILE A 111 0.91 -25.28 -7.63
N GLN A 112 0.84 -26.03 -8.72
CA GLN A 112 0.71 -27.50 -8.67
C GLN A 112 2.04 -28.20 -8.34
N ASP A 113 3.15 -27.65 -8.83
CA ASP A 113 4.49 -28.18 -8.61
C ASP A 113 5.41 -27.04 -8.17
N GLY A 114 6.07 -27.18 -7.01
CA GLY A 114 6.96 -26.16 -6.50
C GLY A 114 7.97 -26.73 -5.51
N PRO A 115 9.15 -26.11 -5.34
CA PRO A 115 10.04 -26.45 -4.25
C PRO A 115 9.29 -26.31 -2.92
N SER A 116 9.50 -27.28 -2.04
CA SER A 116 8.90 -27.28 -0.70
C SER A 116 9.53 -26.21 0.18
N GLY A 117 8.82 -25.85 1.24
CA GLY A 117 9.28 -24.85 2.20
C GLY A 117 8.13 -24.00 2.72
N ASP A 118 8.48 -23.06 3.59
CA ASP A 118 7.54 -22.09 4.13
C ASP A 118 8.09 -20.69 3.93
N ASP A 119 7.75 -20.10 2.78
CA ASP A 119 8.17 -18.74 2.43
C ASP A 119 7.59 -17.70 3.40
N VAL A 120 6.44 -17.98 4.01
CA VAL A 120 5.83 -17.09 5.00
C VAL A 120 6.68 -17.07 6.27
N ALA A 121 7.12 -18.23 6.75
CA ALA A 121 8.04 -18.32 7.88
C ALA A 121 9.42 -17.70 7.56
N LEU A 122 9.88 -17.81 6.30
CA LEU A 122 11.10 -17.13 5.83
C LEU A 122 10.97 -15.59 5.89
N LEU A 123 9.86 -15.03 5.41
CA LEU A 123 9.60 -13.59 5.49
C LEU A 123 9.58 -13.10 6.94
N ALA A 124 8.91 -13.83 7.84
CA ALA A 124 8.89 -13.53 9.26
C ALA A 124 10.29 -13.58 9.89
N ARG A 125 11.05 -14.65 9.64
CA ARG A 125 12.42 -14.83 10.16
C ARG A 125 13.36 -13.70 9.74
N THR A 126 13.26 -13.25 8.49
CA THR A 126 14.13 -12.19 7.96
C THR A 126 13.68 -10.79 8.38
N GLY A 127 12.47 -10.66 8.96
CA GLY A 127 11.86 -9.37 9.27
C GLY A 127 11.46 -8.58 8.02
N THR A 128 11.30 -9.26 6.89
CA THR A 128 10.89 -8.63 5.62
C THR A 128 9.44 -8.18 5.73
N THR A 129 9.16 -6.96 5.25
CA THR A 129 7.78 -6.46 5.16
C THR A 129 7.11 -6.93 3.87
N VAL A 130 5.87 -7.38 3.96
CA VAL A 130 5.00 -7.60 2.79
C VAL A 130 4.05 -6.42 2.64
N ILE A 131 3.98 -5.82 1.45
CA ILE A 131 3.00 -4.77 1.13
C ILE A 131 1.83 -5.41 0.38
N HIS A 132 0.69 -5.57 1.05
CA HIS A 132 -0.51 -6.15 0.47
C HIS A 132 -1.32 -5.10 -0.30
N CYS A 133 -1.57 -5.37 -1.59
CA CYS A 133 -2.33 -4.49 -2.49
C CYS A 133 -3.58 -5.23 -3.02
N PRO A 134 -4.64 -5.40 -2.23
CA PRO A 134 -5.75 -6.29 -2.60
C PRO A 134 -6.59 -5.78 -3.77
N LEU A 135 -6.83 -4.47 -3.88
CA LEU A 135 -7.78 -3.93 -4.85
C LEU A 135 -7.36 -4.22 -6.30
N VAL A 136 -6.07 -4.05 -6.61
CA VAL A 136 -5.55 -4.26 -7.98
C VAL A 136 -5.67 -5.73 -8.40
N TYR A 137 -5.46 -6.67 -7.47
CA TYR A 137 -5.56 -8.11 -7.76
C TYR A 137 -6.99 -8.62 -7.80
N ALA A 138 -7.85 -8.10 -6.93
CA ALA A 138 -9.25 -8.48 -6.91
C ALA A 138 -9.97 -8.16 -8.24
N ARG A 139 -9.53 -7.13 -8.98
CA ARG A 139 -10.03 -6.82 -10.34
C ARG A 139 -9.83 -7.97 -11.34
N SER A 140 -8.82 -8.80 -11.12
CA SER A 140 -8.50 -9.96 -11.94
C SER A 140 -8.87 -11.29 -11.26
N GLY A 141 -9.64 -11.26 -10.17
CA GLY A 141 -10.05 -12.46 -9.44
C GLY A 141 -8.92 -13.11 -8.63
N VAL A 142 -7.81 -12.42 -8.41
CA VAL A 142 -6.65 -12.94 -7.69
C VAL A 142 -6.67 -12.43 -6.25
N ALA A 143 -6.24 -13.28 -5.31
CA ALA A 143 -6.17 -12.95 -3.89
C ALA A 143 -4.88 -13.49 -3.26
N LEU A 144 -4.49 -12.91 -2.12
CA LEU A 144 -3.49 -13.52 -1.25
C LEU A 144 -4.12 -14.76 -0.59
N GLU A 145 -3.44 -15.90 -0.65
CA GLU A 145 -3.97 -17.18 -0.16
C GLU A 145 -4.17 -17.26 1.35
N SER A 146 -3.59 -16.32 2.11
CA SER A 146 -4.05 -16.05 3.47
C SER A 146 -3.37 -14.80 4.02
N PHE A 147 -4.12 -13.72 4.21
CA PHE A 147 -3.61 -12.54 4.93
C PHE A 147 -3.39 -12.87 6.41
N GLY A 148 -4.34 -13.58 7.03
CA GLY A 148 -4.27 -13.99 8.43
C GLY A 148 -3.06 -14.87 8.75
N ARG A 149 -2.67 -15.81 7.85
CA ARG A 149 -1.48 -16.65 8.02
C ARG A 149 -0.21 -15.82 8.11
N TYR A 150 -0.06 -14.81 7.25
CA TYR A 150 1.14 -13.97 7.24
C TYR A 150 1.26 -13.20 8.56
N ARG A 151 0.14 -12.62 9.03
CA ARG A 151 0.11 -11.92 10.33
C ARG A 151 0.40 -12.87 11.50
N ARG A 152 -0.26 -14.03 11.57
CA ARG A 152 -0.04 -15.02 12.63
C ARG A 152 1.39 -15.57 12.65
N ALA A 153 2.04 -15.66 11.49
CA ALA A 153 3.45 -16.05 11.38
C ALA A 153 4.43 -14.95 11.83
N GLY A 154 3.96 -13.73 12.09
CA GLY A 154 4.80 -12.60 12.51
C GLY A 154 5.41 -11.80 11.35
N VAL A 155 4.89 -11.96 10.12
CA VAL A 155 5.28 -11.09 9.00
C VAL A 155 4.72 -9.68 9.25
N ASN A 156 5.55 -8.65 9.10
CA ASN A 156 5.03 -7.28 9.07
C ASN A 156 4.21 -7.09 7.80
N MET A 157 2.90 -6.97 7.95
CA MET A 157 1.99 -6.67 6.86
C MET A 157 1.77 -5.17 6.78
N ALA A 158 2.12 -4.57 5.65
CA ALA A 158 1.75 -3.21 5.28
C ALA A 158 0.69 -3.23 4.17
N MET A 159 0.02 -2.11 3.92
CA MET A 159 -0.93 -1.96 2.80
C MET A 159 -0.39 -1.03 1.72
N GLY A 160 -0.74 -1.32 0.48
CA GLY A 160 -0.49 -0.44 -0.67
C GLY A 160 -1.69 -0.44 -1.61
N THR A 161 -1.79 0.59 -2.45
CA THR A 161 -2.83 0.67 -3.48
C THR A 161 -2.38 0.12 -4.82
N ASP A 162 -1.05 0.06 -5.02
CA ASP A 162 -0.36 -0.21 -6.28
C ASP A 162 -0.67 0.87 -7.34
N THR A 163 -1.85 0.82 -7.95
CA THR A 163 -2.28 1.71 -9.03
C THR A 163 -3.52 2.53 -8.66
N PHE A 164 -4.04 3.31 -9.61
CA PHE A 164 -5.25 4.12 -9.42
C PHE A 164 -6.52 3.24 -9.27
N PRO A 165 -7.52 3.67 -8.46
CA PRO A 165 -7.48 4.82 -7.55
C PRO A 165 -6.62 4.55 -6.29
N PRO A 166 -5.97 5.60 -5.74
CA PRO A 166 -5.24 5.53 -4.48
C PRO A 166 -6.20 5.52 -3.27
N ASP A 167 -7.18 4.61 -3.27
CA ASP A 167 -8.23 4.51 -2.25
C ASP A 167 -7.88 3.41 -1.23
N MET A 168 -7.39 3.83 -0.06
CA MET A 168 -6.99 2.89 1.00
C MET A 168 -8.21 2.25 1.68
N LEU A 169 -9.34 2.95 1.82
CA LEU A 169 -10.56 2.39 2.41
C LEU A 169 -11.12 1.27 1.53
N ALA A 170 -11.11 1.45 0.22
CA ALA A 170 -11.48 0.41 -0.74
C ALA A 170 -10.51 -0.80 -0.66
N ASN A 171 -9.20 -0.56 -0.50
CA ASN A 171 -8.23 -1.64 -0.30
C ASN A 171 -8.47 -2.41 1.01
N ILE A 172 -8.75 -1.73 2.13
CA ILE A 172 -9.11 -2.37 3.39
C ILE A 172 -10.39 -3.19 3.24
N ARG A 173 -11.45 -2.62 2.63
CA ARG A 173 -12.73 -3.30 2.40
C ARG A 173 -12.54 -4.57 1.58
N ILE A 174 -11.95 -4.46 0.39
CA ILE A 174 -11.78 -5.57 -0.53
C ILE A 174 -10.80 -6.61 0.04
N GLY A 175 -9.68 -6.18 0.61
CA GLY A 175 -8.71 -7.08 1.23
C GLY A 175 -9.33 -7.92 2.33
N SER A 176 -10.08 -7.29 3.22
CA SER A 176 -10.73 -7.98 4.33
C SER A 176 -11.83 -8.94 3.86
N ILE A 177 -12.65 -8.57 2.87
CA ILE A 177 -13.65 -9.47 2.27
C ILE A 177 -12.97 -10.69 1.63
N MET A 178 -11.97 -10.48 0.80
CA MET A 178 -11.27 -11.55 0.10
C MET A 178 -10.53 -12.47 1.07
N ALA A 179 -9.81 -11.91 2.05
CA ALA A 179 -9.10 -12.71 3.03
C ALA A 179 -10.03 -13.58 3.88
N ARG A 180 -11.19 -13.05 4.31
CA ARG A 180 -12.21 -13.86 5.00
C ARG A 180 -12.76 -14.99 4.13
N ARG A 181 -12.95 -14.74 2.84
CA ARG A 181 -13.44 -15.74 1.88
C ARG A 181 -12.43 -16.88 1.71
N VAL A 182 -11.16 -16.53 1.60
CA VAL A 182 -10.04 -17.46 1.41
C VAL A 182 -9.78 -18.26 2.70
N ASP A 183 -9.57 -17.58 3.83
CA ASP A 183 -9.28 -18.22 5.12
C ASP A 183 -10.48 -18.94 5.73
N ARG A 184 -11.71 -18.62 5.28
CA ARG A 184 -12.96 -19.03 5.92
C ARG A 184 -13.00 -18.68 7.41
N SER A 185 -12.34 -17.57 7.78
CA SER A 185 -12.17 -17.14 9.17
C SER A 185 -12.11 -15.62 9.27
N LEU A 186 -12.62 -15.10 10.39
CA LEU A 186 -12.44 -13.71 10.81
C LEU A 186 -11.09 -13.48 11.49
N GLU A 187 -10.48 -14.53 12.03
CA GLU A 187 -9.26 -14.43 12.82
C GLU A 187 -8.08 -13.93 11.98
N GLY A 188 -7.56 -12.75 12.34
CA GLY A 188 -6.47 -12.09 11.61
C GLY A 188 -6.90 -11.38 10.33
N ASN A 189 -8.20 -11.32 10.03
CA ASN A 189 -8.77 -10.73 8.81
C ASN A 189 -9.85 -9.66 9.10
N THR A 190 -9.87 -9.09 10.30
CA THR A 190 -10.82 -8.04 10.71
C THR A 190 -10.49 -6.68 10.05
N TYR A 191 -11.42 -5.73 10.06
CA TYR A 191 -11.12 -4.38 9.57
C TYR A 191 -10.00 -3.69 10.37
N ALA A 192 -9.91 -3.95 11.67
CA ALA A 192 -8.81 -3.46 12.51
C ALA A 192 -7.46 -4.02 12.03
N ASP A 193 -7.40 -5.31 11.69
CA ASP A 193 -6.17 -5.95 11.22
C ASP A 193 -5.61 -5.30 9.94
N PHE A 194 -6.50 -4.98 9.00
CA PHE A 194 -6.12 -4.29 7.76
C PHE A 194 -5.83 -2.80 7.98
N PHE A 195 -6.54 -2.14 8.91
CA PHE A 195 -6.28 -0.75 9.28
C PHE A 195 -4.92 -0.59 9.98
N GLU A 196 -4.57 -1.52 10.87
CA GLU A 196 -3.23 -1.61 11.48
C GLU A 196 -2.16 -1.79 10.41
N ALA A 197 -2.37 -2.69 9.45
CA ALA A 197 -1.44 -2.86 8.33
C ALA A 197 -1.30 -1.58 7.48
N ALA A 198 -2.38 -0.83 7.26
CA ALA A 198 -2.36 0.44 6.55
C ALA A 198 -1.69 1.60 7.32
N THR A 199 -1.55 1.48 8.64
CA THR A 199 -1.02 2.53 9.51
C THR A 199 0.29 2.09 10.17
N LEU A 200 0.20 1.33 11.26
CA LEU A 200 1.34 0.79 12.01
C LEU A 200 2.25 -0.09 11.14
N GLY A 201 1.69 -0.92 10.28
CA GLY A 201 2.46 -1.80 9.39
C GLY A 201 3.33 -1.01 8.41
N GLY A 202 2.78 0.07 7.83
CA GLY A 202 3.52 1.02 7.00
C GLY A 202 4.59 1.80 7.79
N ALA A 203 4.27 2.25 9.01
CA ALA A 203 5.22 2.92 9.89
C ALA A 203 6.42 2.01 10.25
N LEU A 204 6.15 0.74 10.59
CA LEU A 204 7.17 -0.26 10.86
C LEU A 204 8.02 -0.57 9.61
N ALA A 205 7.39 -0.63 8.43
CA ALA A 205 8.09 -0.82 7.15
C ALA A 205 9.10 0.30 6.85
N LEU A 206 8.81 1.51 7.30
CA LEU A 206 9.69 2.68 7.18
C LEU A 206 10.69 2.81 8.33
N GLY A 207 10.64 1.92 9.34
CA GLY A 207 11.46 2.02 10.53
C GLY A 207 11.15 3.25 11.40
N ARG A 208 9.89 3.71 11.38
CA ARG A 208 9.46 4.95 12.05
C ARG A 208 8.42 4.67 13.12
N GLU A 209 8.87 4.60 14.37
CA GLU A 209 7.99 4.38 15.52
C GLU A 209 7.19 5.63 15.90
N ASP A 210 7.56 6.82 15.42
CA ASP A 210 6.81 8.06 15.64
C ASP A 210 5.64 8.25 14.65
N LEU A 211 5.31 7.26 13.81
CA LEU A 211 4.21 7.31 12.83
C LEU A 211 3.13 6.26 13.11
N GLY A 212 1.98 6.38 12.43
CA GLY A 212 0.93 5.35 12.39
C GLY A 212 0.06 5.24 13.66
N ARG A 213 0.27 6.12 14.64
CA ARG A 213 -0.47 6.12 15.92
C ARG A 213 -0.75 7.53 16.42
N ILE A 214 -1.85 7.67 17.16
CA ILE A 214 -2.17 8.90 17.89
C ILE A 214 -1.74 8.68 19.34
N ALA A 215 -0.50 9.06 19.62
CA ALA A 215 0.11 8.98 20.94
C ALA A 215 1.05 10.15 21.14
N VAL A 216 1.32 10.49 22.40
CA VAL A 216 2.30 11.53 22.71
C VAL A 216 3.68 11.09 22.23
N GLY A 217 4.43 12.03 21.67
CA GLY A 217 5.72 11.76 21.05
C GLY A 217 5.63 11.24 19.61
N ALA A 218 4.45 10.83 19.13
CA ALA A 218 4.23 10.57 17.71
C ALA A 218 4.07 11.88 16.92
N ARG A 219 4.34 11.82 15.62
CA ARG A 219 4.04 12.90 14.67
C ARG A 219 2.54 13.09 14.58
N ALA A 220 2.14 14.35 14.41
CA ALA A 220 0.75 14.71 14.19
C ALA A 220 0.36 14.47 12.71
N ASP A 221 0.43 13.21 12.29
CA ASP A 221 0.01 12.69 10.98
C ASP A 221 -1.37 12.07 11.13
N MET A 222 -2.40 12.73 10.62
CA MET A 222 -3.79 12.41 10.91
C MET A 222 -4.68 12.66 9.69
N ILE A 223 -5.74 11.87 9.58
CA ILE A 223 -6.89 12.19 8.74
C ILE A 223 -8.12 12.36 9.63
N VAL A 224 -9.02 13.26 9.23
CA VAL A 224 -10.33 13.43 9.88
C VAL A 224 -11.39 12.94 8.92
N LEU A 225 -12.23 12.02 9.38
CA LEU A 225 -13.32 11.44 8.61
C LEU A 225 -14.64 12.09 9.02
N ASP A 226 -15.42 12.51 8.03
CA ASP A 226 -16.77 13.02 8.16
C ASP A 226 -17.76 11.85 8.05
N LEU A 227 -18.51 11.59 9.13
CA LEU A 227 -19.45 10.47 9.23
C LEU A 227 -20.92 10.92 9.16
N ASP A 228 -21.18 12.21 8.96
CA ASP A 228 -22.53 12.78 8.98
C ASP A 228 -23.27 12.60 7.63
N GLY A 229 -22.58 12.06 6.62
CA GLY A 229 -23.12 11.82 5.29
C GLY A 229 -24.25 10.77 5.29
N LEU A 230 -25.30 11.04 4.53
CA LEU A 230 -26.42 10.08 4.37
C LEU A 230 -25.95 8.74 3.77
N ASP A 231 -24.93 8.79 2.92
CA ASP A 231 -24.25 7.65 2.30
C ASP A 231 -23.45 6.80 3.30
N VAL A 232 -22.99 7.39 4.40
CA VAL A 232 -22.35 6.66 5.51
C VAL A 232 -23.37 5.84 6.30
N GLY A 233 -24.58 6.37 6.44
CA GLY A 233 -25.68 5.71 7.15
C GLY A 233 -25.53 5.73 8.67
N THR A 234 -25.99 4.68 9.35
CA THR A 234 -25.94 4.60 10.82
C THR A 234 -24.54 4.31 11.34
N ILE A 235 -24.12 5.05 12.36
CA ILE A 235 -22.82 4.90 13.02
C ILE A 235 -22.96 3.96 14.22
N ASP A 236 -22.11 2.93 14.27
CA ASP A 236 -22.02 2.00 15.41
C ASP A 236 -20.56 1.89 15.88
N ASP A 237 -19.69 1.28 15.06
CA ASP A 237 -18.24 1.36 15.21
C ASP A 237 -17.67 2.17 14.04
N PRO A 238 -16.96 3.29 14.28
CA PRO A 238 -16.61 4.24 13.22
C PRO A 238 -15.71 3.61 12.14
N LEU A 239 -14.79 2.71 12.53
CA LEU A 239 -13.94 2.00 11.56
C LEU A 239 -14.77 1.05 10.70
N ARG A 240 -15.62 0.22 11.31
CA ARG A 240 -16.51 -0.69 10.60
C ARG A 240 -17.51 0.05 9.73
N THR A 241 -18.09 1.14 10.22
CA THR A 241 -19.04 1.98 9.48
C THR A 241 -18.37 2.56 8.24
N ILE A 242 -17.22 3.24 8.37
CA ILE A 242 -16.56 3.83 7.20
C ILE A 242 -16.04 2.77 6.23
N VAL A 243 -15.49 1.66 6.74
CA VAL A 243 -15.00 0.57 5.89
C VAL A 243 -16.15 -0.15 5.18
N ASN A 244 -17.37 -0.23 5.73
CA ASN A 244 -18.49 -0.89 5.06
C ASN A 244 -19.27 0.02 4.12
N SER A 245 -19.60 1.23 4.56
CA SER A 245 -20.57 2.11 3.89
C SER A 245 -19.90 3.29 3.19
N GLY A 246 -18.82 3.82 3.76
CA GLY A 246 -18.21 5.06 3.26
C GLY A 246 -17.29 4.89 2.05
N THR A 247 -16.66 5.98 1.64
CA THR A 247 -15.62 6.04 0.60
C THR A 247 -14.44 6.89 1.08
N SER A 248 -13.41 7.04 0.24
CA SER A 248 -12.32 7.99 0.54
C SER A 248 -12.75 9.47 0.47
N ARG A 249 -13.98 9.80 0.03
CA ARG A 249 -14.48 11.19 -0.02
C ARG A 249 -14.84 11.74 1.36
N GLU A 250 -14.97 10.85 2.34
CA GLU A 250 -15.29 11.16 3.72
C GLU A 250 -14.07 11.72 4.46
N VAL A 251 -12.87 11.61 3.87
CA VAL A 251 -11.70 12.33 4.38
C VAL A 251 -11.91 13.84 4.22
N ARG A 252 -12.19 14.52 5.32
CA ARG A 252 -12.44 15.96 5.37
C ARG A 252 -11.16 16.76 5.53
N HIS A 253 -10.25 16.28 6.36
CA HIS A 253 -8.96 16.91 6.62
C HIS A 253 -7.81 15.91 6.50
N SER A 254 -6.67 16.37 6.03
CA SER A 254 -5.40 15.64 6.07
C SER A 254 -4.35 16.54 6.69
N ILE A 255 -3.66 16.03 7.70
CA ILE A 255 -2.70 16.75 8.54
C ILE A 255 -1.40 15.95 8.51
N ILE A 256 -0.29 16.60 8.18
CA ILE A 256 1.05 16.00 8.16
C ILE A 256 1.96 16.86 9.04
N ASP A 257 2.58 16.25 10.05
CA ASP A 257 3.43 16.89 11.04
C ASP A 257 2.76 18.15 11.64
N GLY A 258 1.47 18.03 11.96
CA GLY A 258 0.67 19.10 12.57
C GLY A 258 0.21 20.19 11.60
N ARG A 259 0.49 20.07 10.31
CA ARG A 259 0.09 21.04 9.27
C ARG A 259 -1.04 20.49 8.41
N PHE A 260 -2.12 21.25 8.26
CA PHE A 260 -3.16 20.91 7.30
C PHE A 260 -2.61 20.96 5.87
N VAL A 261 -2.56 19.81 5.22
CA VAL A 261 -2.26 19.68 3.78
C VAL A 261 -3.53 19.60 2.94
N MET A 262 -4.65 19.23 3.57
CA MET A 262 -6.00 19.36 3.02
C MET A 262 -6.94 19.81 4.15
N ARG A 263 -7.79 20.79 3.87
CA ARG A 263 -8.77 21.30 4.85
C ARG A 263 -10.13 21.47 4.21
N ASP A 264 -11.17 20.92 4.85
CA ASP A 264 -12.55 20.96 4.35
C ASP A 264 -12.64 20.45 2.90
N ARG A 265 -11.92 19.35 2.62
CA ARG A 265 -11.77 18.72 1.29
C ARG A 265 -11.08 19.60 0.23
N VAL A 266 -10.49 20.72 0.61
CA VAL A 266 -9.73 21.59 -0.30
C VAL A 266 -8.23 21.40 -0.06
N ILE A 267 -7.49 21.09 -1.14
CA ILE A 267 -6.03 21.04 -1.14
C ILE A 267 -5.51 22.42 -1.60
N PRO A 268 -4.78 23.18 -0.74
CA PRO A 268 -4.29 24.49 -1.12
C PRO A 268 -3.37 24.46 -2.34
N GLY A 269 -3.59 25.37 -3.29
CA GLY A 269 -2.75 25.51 -4.49
C GLY A 269 -2.98 24.46 -5.57
N VAL A 270 -4.03 23.65 -5.46
CA VAL A 270 -4.39 22.64 -6.46
C VAL A 270 -5.64 23.10 -7.23
N ASP A 271 -5.51 23.25 -8.54
CA ASP A 271 -6.64 23.36 -9.46
C ASP A 271 -7.05 21.96 -9.92
N GLU A 272 -8.14 21.44 -9.37
CA GLU A 272 -8.63 20.09 -9.69
C GLU A 272 -9.13 19.97 -11.14
N ALA A 273 -9.60 21.05 -11.75
CA ALA A 273 -10.04 21.03 -13.14
C ALA A 273 -8.84 20.94 -14.08
N GLU A 274 -7.82 21.78 -13.85
CA GLU A 274 -6.57 21.72 -14.61
C GLU A 274 -5.90 20.35 -14.46
N LEU A 275 -5.80 19.81 -13.24
CA LEU A 275 -5.21 18.49 -13.00
C LEU A 275 -5.95 17.37 -13.74
N ARG A 276 -7.29 17.41 -13.74
CA ARG A 276 -8.10 16.43 -14.46
C ARG A 276 -7.85 16.49 -15.96
N ASP A 277 -7.83 17.69 -16.54
CA ASP A 277 -7.62 17.87 -17.98
C ASP A 277 -6.21 17.41 -18.40
N ARG A 278 -5.19 17.74 -17.59
CA ARG A 278 -3.81 17.26 -17.78
C ARG A 278 -3.71 15.74 -17.67
N ALA A 279 -4.35 15.15 -16.65
CA ALA A 279 -4.36 13.70 -16.48
C ALA A 279 -5.00 12.98 -17.68
N GLN A 280 -6.10 13.52 -18.22
CA GLN A 280 -6.74 13.00 -19.42
C GLN A 280 -5.81 13.06 -20.64
N ALA A 281 -5.14 14.20 -20.87
CA ALA A 281 -4.18 14.34 -21.95
C ALA A 281 -2.99 13.37 -21.84
N TYR A 282 -2.48 13.14 -20.61
CA TYR A 282 -1.45 12.12 -20.39
C TYR A 282 -1.95 10.70 -20.64
N TYR A 283 -3.18 10.38 -20.26
CA TYR A 283 -3.79 9.08 -20.51
C TYR A 283 -3.96 8.82 -22.01
N GLU A 284 -4.39 9.80 -22.78
CA GLU A 284 -4.48 9.71 -24.25
C GLU A 284 -3.12 9.45 -24.88
N LYS A 285 -2.06 10.15 -24.42
CA LYS A 285 -0.69 9.88 -24.85
C LYS A 285 -0.23 8.47 -24.50
N MET A 286 -0.52 8.00 -23.28
CA MET A 286 -0.21 6.64 -22.85
C MET A 286 -0.91 5.61 -23.74
N ARG A 287 -2.20 5.81 -24.06
CA ARG A 287 -2.98 4.95 -24.96
C ARG A 287 -2.32 4.84 -26.34
N MET A 288 -1.87 5.97 -26.91
CA MET A 288 -1.13 5.97 -28.19
C MET A 288 0.18 5.19 -28.11
N GLY A 289 0.88 5.24 -26.97
CA GLY A 289 2.09 4.44 -26.77
C GLY A 289 1.88 2.92 -26.82
N TYR A 290 0.68 2.41 -26.52
CA TYR A 290 0.38 0.98 -26.73
C TYR A 290 0.21 0.62 -28.20
N TRP A 291 -0.39 1.53 -28.99
CA TRP A 291 -0.51 1.38 -30.44
C TRP A 291 0.88 1.34 -31.10
N GLU A 292 1.79 2.25 -30.72
CA GLU A 292 3.18 2.25 -31.20
C GLU A 292 3.94 0.97 -30.84
N ARG A 293 3.78 0.44 -29.61
CA ARG A 293 4.40 -0.82 -29.20
C ARG A 293 3.84 -2.04 -29.93
N SER A 294 2.61 -1.93 -30.41
CA SER A 294 2.01 -2.92 -31.28
C SER A 294 2.39 -2.73 -32.74
N ASP A 295 3.46 -2.01 -33.07
CA ASP A 295 3.90 -1.69 -34.46
C ASP A 295 2.84 -1.06 -35.37
N GLY A 296 1.77 -0.54 -34.78
CA GLY A 296 0.60 -0.05 -35.48
C GLY A 296 -0.43 -1.13 -35.86
N SER A 297 -0.15 -2.41 -35.63
CA SER A 297 -1.02 -3.53 -36.01
C SER A 297 -2.28 -3.70 -35.17
N LEU A 298 -2.32 -3.16 -33.94
CA LEU A 298 -3.49 -3.24 -33.07
C LEU A 298 -4.13 -1.86 -32.87
N PRO A 299 -5.27 -1.55 -33.53
CA PRO A 299 -5.89 -0.25 -33.39
C PRO A 299 -6.39 0.00 -31.94
N PRO A 300 -6.50 1.26 -31.48
CA PRO A 300 -6.87 1.60 -30.11
C PRO A 300 -8.16 0.95 -29.60
N GLU A 301 -9.14 0.70 -30.47
CA GLU A 301 -10.43 0.09 -30.14
C GLU A 301 -10.25 -1.39 -29.75
N ARG A 302 -9.24 -2.07 -30.30
CA ARG A 302 -8.87 -3.44 -29.91
C ARG A 302 -7.99 -3.49 -28.67
N LEU A 303 -7.12 -2.50 -28.48
CA LEU A 303 -6.27 -2.39 -27.30
C LEU A 303 -7.06 -1.97 -26.05
N PHE A 304 -8.09 -1.14 -26.24
CA PHE A 304 -8.92 -0.56 -25.18
C PHE A 304 -10.41 -0.70 -25.52
N PRO A 305 -10.94 -1.93 -25.58
CA PRO A 305 -12.35 -2.12 -25.88
C PRO A 305 -13.22 -1.47 -24.80
N GLY A 306 -14.30 -0.81 -25.22
CA GLY A 306 -15.31 -0.31 -24.30
C GLY A 306 -15.96 -1.46 -23.54
N SER A 307 -16.38 -1.21 -22.28
CA SER A 307 -17.10 -2.21 -21.48
C SER A 307 -18.44 -2.63 -22.12
N PHE A 308 -19.01 -1.74 -22.93
CA PHE A 308 -20.12 -2.01 -23.83
C PHE A 308 -19.60 -1.87 -25.26
N PRO A 309 -19.40 -2.97 -26.00
CA PRO A 309 -18.95 -2.91 -27.38
C PRO A 309 -19.92 -2.07 -28.22
N GLU A 310 -19.40 -1.21 -29.09
CA GLU A 310 -20.23 -0.57 -30.11
C GLU A 310 -20.59 -1.63 -31.16
N GLU A 311 -21.75 -2.29 -31.01
CA GLU A 311 -22.31 -3.14 -32.05
C GLU A 311 -22.84 -2.25 -33.19
N GLY A 312 -22.26 -2.38 -34.39
CA GLY A 312 -22.89 -2.00 -35.66
C GLY A 312 -23.33 -0.54 -35.83
N ARG A 313 -22.38 0.39 -35.92
CA ARG A 313 -22.58 1.65 -36.67
C ARG A 313 -21.91 1.56 -38.04
#